data_AF-A0A565E9Z6-F1
#
_entry.id   AF-A0A565E9Z6-F1
#
_cell.length_a   1.000
_cell.length_b   1.000
_cell.length_c   1.000
_cell.angle_alpha   90.00
_cell.angle_beta   90.00
_cell.angle_gamma   90.00
#
_symmetry.space_group_name_H-M   'P 1'
#
loop_
_entity.id
_entity.type
_entity.pdbx_description
1 polymer ?
#
loop_
_entity_poly.entity_id
_entity_poly.type
_entity_poly.pdbx_seq_one_letter_code
_entity_poly.pdbx_strand_id
1 'polypeptide(L)'
;MLNAFALTIIFVVVVTVVAAFVRGRRKDKCLKDFSGSLLTLQDTAGKLIWGRLRVESTGIELVYGSPHKDNEGHDETSYILYKQEYPILKALIRYHDELDDEARKRREIELEKTYHPSTLRRLRRKIRNFVNTFRNSVIEIVNLFVGQVKKTGPGGRILVGQDKHVSQLQQELGPASGTAYEPLLEPHIGKKVVLEILEDKKIIEYPCILKEYTAEFIEVMDTNYRIKEDEPVRKADLIVPRKYGIIRHLGE
;
A
#
# COMPACT_ATOMS: atom_id res chain seq x y z
N MET A 1 -9.29 44.64 3.10
CA MET A 1 -9.61 43.42 3.86
C MET A 1 -9.68 42.25 2.88
N LEU A 2 -9.03 41.12 3.15
CA LEU A 2 -9.24 39.91 2.36
C LEU A 2 -10.71 39.49 2.56
N ASN A 3 -11.53 39.56 1.51
CA ASN A 3 -12.91 39.11 1.58
C ASN A 3 -12.94 37.59 1.82
N ALA A 4 -13.97 37.11 2.53
CA ALA A 4 -14.13 35.70 2.89
C ALA A 4 -13.92 34.74 1.69
N PHE A 5 -14.35 35.16 0.49
CA PHE A 5 -14.12 34.43 -0.76
C PHE A 5 -12.63 34.21 -1.09
N ALA A 6 -11.80 35.23 -0.93
CA ALA A 6 -10.35 35.14 -1.18
C ALA A 6 -9.66 34.26 -0.13
N LEU A 7 -10.11 34.30 1.12
CA LEU A 7 -9.65 33.38 2.18
C LEU A 7 -10.00 31.92 1.83
N THR A 8 -11.20 31.64 1.33
CA THR A 8 -11.61 30.29 0.91
C THR A 8 -10.78 29.79 -0.27
N ILE A 9 -10.51 30.63 -1.27
CA ILE A 9 -9.65 30.25 -2.41
C ILE A 9 -8.24 29.91 -1.94
N ILE A 10 -7.63 30.77 -1.12
CA ILE A 10 -6.29 30.53 -0.57
C ILE A 10 -6.28 29.23 0.23
N PHE A 11 -7.29 29.00 1.08
CA PHE A 11 -7.42 27.77 1.86
C PHE A 11 -7.49 26.53 0.97
N VAL A 12 -8.33 26.52 -0.08
CA VAL A 12 -8.46 25.38 -1.01
C VAL A 12 -7.14 25.11 -1.73
N VAL A 13 -6.46 26.17 -2.21
CA VAL A 13 -5.15 26.03 -2.88
C VAL A 13 -4.13 25.43 -1.92
N VAL A 14 -4.01 25.97 -0.70
CA VAL A 14 -3.08 25.45 0.31
C VAL A 14 -3.38 24.00 0.66
N VAL A 15 -4.63 23.65 0.92
CA VAL A 15 -5.05 22.28 1.23
C VAL A 15 -4.73 21.34 0.07
N THR A 16 -4.95 21.77 -1.17
CA THR A 16 -4.68 20.95 -2.37
C THR A 16 -3.19 20.72 -2.56
N VAL A 17 -2.36 21.76 -2.42
CA VAL A 17 -0.90 21.65 -2.50
C VAL A 17 -0.35 20.74 -1.41
N VAL A 18 -0.81 20.91 -0.15
CA VAL A 18 -0.42 20.05 0.97
C VAL A 18 -0.85 18.61 0.71
N ALA A 19 -2.07 18.38 0.22
CA ALA A 19 -2.56 17.04 -0.09
C ALA A 19 -1.76 16.37 -1.22
N ALA A 20 -1.43 17.11 -2.29
CA ALA A 20 -0.61 16.61 -3.39
C ALA A 20 0.81 16.26 -2.92
N PHE A 21 1.41 17.12 -2.10
CA PHE A 21 2.72 16.91 -1.51
C PHE A 21 2.78 15.67 -0.60
N VAL A 22 1.78 15.52 0.27
CA VAL A 22 1.65 14.33 1.13
C VAL A 22 1.47 13.07 0.27
N ARG A 23 0.66 13.13 -0.79
CA ARG A 23 0.40 12.00 -1.69
C ARG A 23 1.68 11.57 -2.44
N GLY A 24 2.46 12.52 -2.94
CA GLY A 24 3.72 12.25 -3.66
C GLY A 24 4.83 11.65 -2.80
N ARG A 25 4.73 11.76 -1.47
CA ARG A 25 5.70 11.20 -0.51
C ARG A 25 5.19 9.98 0.26
N ARG A 26 3.93 9.63 0.08
CA ARG A 26 3.34 8.50 0.80
C ARG A 26 3.86 7.19 0.21
N LYS A 27 4.59 6.45 1.05
CA LYS A 27 5.01 5.07 0.79
C LYS A 27 3.88 4.12 1.17
N ASP A 28 3.79 2.99 0.48
CA ASP A 28 2.86 1.93 0.87
C ASP A 28 3.20 1.43 2.28
N LYS A 29 2.18 1.17 3.10
CA LYS A 29 2.41 0.81 4.49
C LYS A 29 3.00 -0.60 4.63
N CYS A 30 2.47 -1.60 3.91
CA CYS A 30 2.97 -2.96 3.95
C CYS A 30 4.44 -3.00 3.51
N LEU A 31 4.74 -2.35 2.38
CA LEU A 31 6.12 -2.28 1.89
C LEU A 31 7.05 -1.60 2.91
N LYS A 32 6.60 -0.48 3.50
CA LYS A 32 7.39 0.25 4.49
C LYS A 32 7.71 -0.59 5.73
N ASP A 33 6.79 -1.47 6.16
CA ASP A 33 6.99 -2.33 7.32
C ASP A 33 8.14 -3.34 7.10
N PHE A 34 8.48 -3.67 5.84
CA PHE A 34 9.63 -4.52 5.49
C PHE A 34 10.90 -3.72 5.12
N SER A 35 10.82 -2.38 5.07
CA SER A 35 11.92 -1.52 4.64
C SER A 35 13.19 -1.77 5.46
N GLY A 36 14.31 -1.94 4.77
CA GLY A 36 15.62 -2.22 5.35
C GLY A 36 15.85 -3.69 5.71
N SER A 37 14.86 -4.58 5.54
CA SER A 37 15.04 -6.02 5.76
C SER A 37 15.68 -6.69 4.54
N LEU A 38 16.42 -7.77 4.77
CA LEU A 38 16.82 -8.70 3.70
C LEU A 38 15.60 -9.52 3.30
N LEU A 39 15.29 -9.53 2.00
CA LEU A 39 14.11 -10.21 1.45
C LEU A 39 14.45 -10.92 0.14
N THR A 40 13.58 -11.87 -0.21
CA THR A 40 13.47 -12.44 -1.56
C THR A 40 12.23 -11.91 -2.23
N LEU A 41 12.37 -11.30 -3.41
CA LEU A 41 11.27 -11.02 -4.32
C LEU A 41 11.06 -12.21 -5.24
N GLN A 42 9.82 -12.65 -5.35
CA GLN A 42 9.37 -13.60 -6.35
C GLN A 42 8.49 -12.85 -7.36
N ASP A 43 8.82 -12.93 -8.63
CA ASP A 43 7.97 -12.41 -9.70
C ASP A 43 6.93 -13.47 -10.15
N THR A 44 6.00 -13.07 -11.02
CA THR A 44 4.98 -13.95 -11.58
C THR A 44 5.53 -15.00 -12.55
N ALA A 45 6.74 -14.83 -13.07
CA ALA A 45 7.43 -15.81 -13.92
C ALA A 45 8.26 -16.82 -13.11
N GLY A 46 8.35 -16.65 -11.79
CA GLY A 46 9.13 -17.49 -10.89
C GLY A 46 10.59 -17.07 -10.75
N LYS A 47 11.00 -15.91 -11.29
CA LYS A 47 12.32 -15.31 -11.02
C LYS A 47 12.40 -14.92 -9.56
N LEU A 48 13.54 -15.23 -8.94
CA LEU A 48 13.86 -14.88 -7.55
C LEU A 48 14.95 -13.82 -7.53
N ILE A 49 14.77 -12.80 -6.72
CA ILE A 49 15.72 -11.68 -6.58
C ILE A 49 15.90 -11.39 -5.10
N TRP A 50 17.14 -11.47 -4.62
CA TRP A 50 17.46 -11.29 -3.21
C TRP A 50 18.08 -9.92 -2.95
N GLY A 51 17.70 -9.25 -1.87
CA GLY A 51 18.35 -7.99 -1.51
C GLY A 51 17.73 -7.29 -0.32
N ARG A 52 18.38 -6.21 0.13
CA ARG A 52 17.86 -5.36 1.18
C ARG A 52 16.83 -4.40 0.59
N LEU A 53 15.60 -4.43 1.11
CA LEU A 53 14.51 -3.62 0.59
C LEU A 53 14.69 -2.14 0.93
N ARG A 54 14.64 -1.29 -0.08
CA ARG A 54 14.46 0.14 0.03
C ARG A 54 13.14 0.50 -0.63
N VAL A 55 12.29 1.23 0.10
CA VAL A 55 10.98 1.64 -0.39
C VAL A 55 10.99 3.12 -0.68
N GLU A 56 10.56 3.52 -1.86
CA GLU A 56 10.32 4.92 -2.23
C GLU A 56 8.86 5.15 -2.63
N SER A 57 8.47 6.41 -2.86
CA SER A 57 7.10 6.71 -3.26
C SER A 57 6.78 6.32 -4.70
N THR A 58 7.80 6.05 -5.53
CA THR A 58 7.69 5.66 -6.95
C THR A 58 7.84 4.16 -7.18
N GLY A 59 8.34 3.40 -6.21
CA GLY A 59 8.65 1.98 -6.36
C GLY A 59 9.43 1.42 -5.18
N ILE A 60 10.02 0.25 -5.41
CA ILE A 60 10.95 -0.40 -4.49
C ILE A 60 12.28 -0.70 -5.17
N GLU A 61 13.31 -0.87 -4.36
CA GLU A 61 14.65 -1.26 -4.78
C GLU A 61 15.14 -2.37 -3.85
N LEU A 62 15.74 -3.42 -4.39
CA LEU A 62 16.44 -4.47 -3.65
C LEU A 62 17.92 -4.28 -3.86
N VAL A 63 18.63 -3.83 -2.84
CA VAL A 63 20.08 -3.61 -2.90
C VAL A 63 20.79 -4.92 -2.58
N TYR A 64 21.66 -5.38 -3.48
CA TYR A 64 22.39 -6.63 -3.32
C TYR A 64 23.51 -6.49 -2.27
N GLY A 65 23.77 -7.55 -1.51
CA GLY A 65 24.84 -7.56 -0.50
C GLY A 65 26.25 -7.59 -1.11
N SER A 66 26.36 -8.13 -2.32
CA SER A 66 27.57 -8.14 -3.15
C SER A 66 27.17 -7.95 -4.61
N PRO A 67 28.01 -7.30 -5.46
CA PRO A 67 27.72 -7.15 -6.87
C PRO A 67 27.39 -8.50 -7.51
N HIS A 68 26.25 -8.57 -8.18
CA HIS A 68 25.81 -9.75 -8.90
C HIS A 68 26.26 -9.62 -10.35
N LYS A 69 26.91 -10.65 -10.89
CA LYS A 69 27.23 -10.70 -12.33
C LYS A 69 26.04 -11.23 -13.08
N ASP A 70 25.42 -10.40 -13.91
CA ASP A 70 24.38 -10.84 -14.82
C ASP A 70 24.95 -11.80 -15.89
N ASN A 71 24.08 -12.53 -16.57
CA ASN A 71 24.38 -13.46 -17.65
C ASN A 71 25.14 -12.78 -18.82
N GLU A 72 25.02 -11.46 -18.96
CA GLU A 72 25.73 -10.65 -19.96
C GLU A 72 27.06 -10.05 -19.43
N GLY A 73 27.43 -10.33 -18.19
CA GLY A 73 28.71 -9.93 -17.59
C GLY A 73 28.72 -8.54 -16.93
N HIS A 74 27.56 -7.92 -16.73
CA HIS A 74 27.41 -6.66 -16.00
C HIS A 74 27.36 -6.88 -14.49
N ASP A 75 28.06 -6.04 -13.73
CA ASP A 75 27.96 -6.01 -12.28
C ASP A 75 26.71 -5.19 -11.86
N GLU A 76 25.64 -5.90 -11.54
CA GLU A 76 24.44 -5.30 -10.96
C GLU A 76 24.60 -5.12 -9.45
N THR A 77 24.15 -3.97 -8.93
CA THR A 77 24.22 -3.65 -7.49
C THR A 77 22.85 -3.63 -6.82
N SER A 78 21.78 -3.55 -7.62
CA SER A 78 20.41 -3.47 -7.12
C SER A 78 19.41 -3.85 -8.21
N TYR A 79 18.21 -4.27 -7.79
CA TYR A 79 17.04 -4.42 -8.65
C TYR A 79 15.98 -3.38 -8.30
N ILE A 80 15.52 -2.61 -9.29
CA ILE A 80 14.49 -1.56 -9.10
C ILE A 80 13.18 -2.03 -9.74
N LEU A 81 12.08 -1.90 -9.00
CA LEU A 81 10.74 -2.20 -9.46
C LEU A 81 9.84 -0.97 -9.25
N TYR A 82 9.37 -0.38 -10.34
CA TYR A 82 8.46 0.76 -10.26
C TYR A 82 7.03 0.33 -9.92
N LYS A 83 6.22 1.26 -9.39
CA LYS A 83 4.83 1.00 -9.01
C LYS A 83 3.97 0.40 -10.13
N GLN A 84 4.13 0.86 -11.36
CA GLN A 84 3.40 0.33 -12.51
C GLN A 84 3.76 -1.14 -12.83
N GLU A 85 4.90 -1.61 -12.32
CA GLU A 85 5.39 -2.98 -12.49
C GLU A 85 5.03 -3.87 -11.28
N TYR A 86 4.40 -3.35 -10.23
CA TYR A 86 3.88 -4.20 -9.14
C TYR A 86 2.97 -5.34 -9.60
N PRO A 87 2.25 -5.28 -10.74
CA PRO A 87 1.55 -6.44 -11.27
C PRO A 87 2.43 -7.64 -11.63
N ILE A 88 3.76 -7.50 -11.81
CA ILE A 88 4.68 -8.63 -12.01
C ILE A 88 5.21 -9.20 -10.70
N LEU A 89 5.03 -8.49 -9.58
CA LEU A 89 5.39 -8.98 -8.26
C LEU A 89 4.41 -10.08 -7.84
N LYS A 90 4.90 -11.24 -7.44
CA LYS A 90 4.09 -12.31 -6.87
C LYS A 90 4.12 -12.24 -5.34
N ALA A 91 5.31 -12.14 -4.75
CA ALA A 91 5.48 -12.00 -3.31
C ALA A 91 6.81 -11.34 -2.95
N LEU A 92 6.84 -10.60 -1.84
CA LEU A 92 8.07 -10.30 -1.10
C LEU A 92 8.11 -11.20 0.13
N ILE A 93 9.22 -11.90 0.29
CA ILE A 93 9.37 -12.99 1.24
C ILE A 93 10.50 -12.64 2.20
N ARG A 94 10.20 -12.61 3.50
CA ARG A 94 11.19 -12.45 4.57
C ARG A 94 11.36 -13.79 5.29
N TYR A 95 12.36 -14.57 4.91
CA TYR A 95 12.62 -15.85 5.55
C TYR A 95 13.20 -15.68 6.96
N HIS A 96 12.76 -16.50 7.90
CA HIS A 96 13.14 -16.36 9.32
C HIS A 96 14.58 -16.85 9.61
N ASP A 97 15.05 -17.81 8.82
CA ASP A 97 16.41 -18.37 8.87
C ASP A 97 17.47 -17.41 8.30
N GLU A 98 17.07 -16.45 7.47
CA GLU A 98 17.93 -15.40 6.91
C GLU A 98 18.03 -14.14 7.80
N LEU A 99 17.29 -14.10 8.92
CA LEU A 99 17.32 -12.98 9.85
C LEU A 99 18.51 -13.07 10.81
N ASP A 100 19.28 -11.98 10.88
CA ASP A 100 20.23 -11.76 11.97
C ASP A 100 19.51 -11.64 13.33
N ASP A 101 20.25 -11.79 14.43
CA ASP A 101 19.66 -11.84 15.78
C ASP A 101 18.90 -10.55 16.14
N GLU A 102 19.36 -9.39 15.68
CA GLU A 102 18.70 -8.10 15.93
C GLU A 102 17.42 -7.95 15.09
N ALA A 103 17.42 -8.43 13.85
CA ALA A 103 16.24 -8.51 13.00
C ALA A 103 15.22 -9.51 13.55
N ARG A 104 15.66 -10.63 14.11
CA ARG A 104 14.81 -11.62 14.79
C ARG A 104 14.11 -11.02 16.02
N LYS A 105 14.86 -10.34 16.90
CA LYS A 105 14.27 -9.62 18.06
C LYS A 105 13.28 -8.55 17.64
N ARG A 106 13.61 -7.74 16.62
CA ARG A 106 12.68 -6.72 16.09
C ARG A 106 11.40 -7.35 15.56
N ARG A 107 11.53 -8.46 14.84
CA ARG A 107 10.38 -9.24 14.34
C ARG A 107 9.51 -9.77 15.48
N GLU A 108 10.09 -10.33 16.53
CA GLU A 108 9.33 -10.82 17.69
C GLU A 108 8.52 -9.71 18.36
N ILE A 109 9.13 -8.53 18.53
CA ILE A 109 8.44 -7.34 19.04
C ILE A 109 7.31 -6.91 18.08
N GLU A 110 7.52 -6.97 16.77
CA GLU A 110 6.47 -6.69 15.77
C GLU A 110 5.31 -7.68 15.87
N LEU A 111 5.62 -8.96 16.03
CA LEU A 111 4.65 -10.04 16.15
C LEU A 111 3.79 -9.86 17.40
N GLU A 112 4.42 -9.62 18.55
CA GLU A 112 3.72 -9.37 19.81
C GLU A 112 2.78 -8.15 19.71
N LYS A 113 3.26 -7.05 19.12
CA LYS A 113 2.47 -5.83 18.88
C LYS A 113 1.35 -6.02 17.86
N THR A 114 1.46 -7.04 17.01
CA THR A 114 0.45 -7.39 16.01
C THR A 114 -0.68 -8.18 16.66
N TYR A 115 -0.37 -9.13 17.54
CA TYR A 115 -1.36 -9.81 18.38
C TYR A 115 -2.04 -8.85 19.37
N HIS A 116 -1.28 -7.93 19.96
CA HIS A 116 -1.77 -7.04 21.02
C HIS A 116 -1.64 -5.56 20.62
N PRO A 117 -2.43 -5.06 19.65
CA PRO A 117 -2.33 -3.69 19.21
C PRO A 117 -2.81 -2.73 20.30
N SER A 118 -2.01 -1.70 20.59
CA SER A 118 -2.33 -0.67 21.59
C SER A 118 -3.59 0.12 21.26
N THR A 119 -4.27 0.63 22.29
CA THR A 119 -5.52 1.42 22.15
C THR A 119 -5.34 2.66 21.26
N LEU A 120 -4.22 3.37 21.39
CA LEU A 120 -3.89 4.51 20.54
C LEU A 120 -3.69 4.10 19.07
N ARG A 121 -3.04 2.96 18.81
CA ARG A 121 -2.88 2.41 17.45
C ARG A 121 -4.24 2.08 16.84
N ARG A 122 -5.15 1.49 17.62
CA ARG A 122 -6.54 1.22 17.21
C ARG A 122 -7.30 2.51 16.88
N LEU A 123 -7.21 3.53 17.74
CA LEU A 123 -7.89 4.82 17.53
C LEU A 123 -7.38 5.56 16.28
N ARG A 124 -6.05 5.67 16.13
CA ARG A 124 -5.44 6.31 14.94
C ARG A 124 -5.85 5.59 13.65
N ARG A 125 -5.95 4.27 13.70
CA ARG A 125 -6.42 3.45 12.57
C ARG A 125 -7.88 3.75 12.24
N LYS A 126 -8.77 3.80 13.24
CA LYS A 126 -10.18 4.20 13.06
C LYS A 126 -10.32 5.58 12.44
N ILE A 127 -9.60 6.58 12.94
CA ILE A 127 -9.62 7.96 12.41
C ILE A 127 -9.18 7.99 10.94
N ARG A 128 -8.07 7.31 10.62
CA ARG A 128 -7.57 7.22 9.24
C ARG A 128 -8.58 6.56 8.31
N ASN A 129 -9.19 5.47 8.74
CA ASN A 129 -10.19 4.75 7.95
C ASN A 129 -11.44 5.60 7.73
N PHE A 130 -11.91 6.31 8.77
CA PHE A 130 -12.98 7.30 8.66
C PHE A 130 -12.65 8.37 7.62
N VAL A 131 -11.48 9.02 7.69
CA VAL A 131 -11.09 10.03 6.70
C VAL A 131 -11.07 9.48 5.26
N ASN A 132 -10.63 8.24 5.06
CA ASN A 132 -10.63 7.61 3.74
C ASN A 132 -12.04 7.38 3.18
N THR A 133 -13.03 7.08 4.04
CA THR A 133 -14.43 6.86 3.63
C THR A 133 -15.17 8.18 3.37
N PHE A 134 -14.90 9.24 4.14
CA PHE A 134 -15.61 10.52 4.07
C PHE A 134 -15.11 11.47 2.96
N ARG A 135 -14.07 11.10 2.21
CA ARG A 135 -13.52 11.93 1.11
C ARG A 135 -14.56 12.25 0.03
N ASN A 136 -15.53 11.35 -0.19
CA ASN A 136 -16.55 11.52 -1.23
C ASN A 136 -17.60 12.59 -0.86
N SER A 137 -18.00 12.67 0.41
CA SER A 137 -19.01 13.65 0.87
C SER A 137 -18.49 15.09 0.87
N VAL A 138 -17.18 15.28 1.07
CA VAL A 138 -16.57 16.63 1.02
C VAL A 138 -16.56 17.18 -0.42
N ILE A 139 -16.35 16.32 -1.42
CA ILE A 139 -16.37 16.71 -2.84
C ILE A 139 -17.77 17.20 -3.25
N GLU A 140 -18.82 16.53 -2.76
CA GLU A 140 -20.21 16.90 -3.02
C GLU A 140 -20.56 18.28 -2.42
N ILE A 141 -20.11 18.54 -1.19
CA ILE A 141 -20.28 19.86 -0.55
C ILE A 141 -19.54 20.95 -1.32
N VAL A 142 -18.30 20.70 -1.74
CA VAL A 142 -17.53 21.65 -2.55
C VAL A 142 -18.23 21.94 -3.88
N ASN A 143 -18.79 20.92 -4.54
CA ASN A 143 -19.56 21.10 -5.78
C ASN A 143 -20.83 21.94 -5.57
N LEU A 144 -21.55 21.76 -4.46
CA LEU A 144 -22.71 22.59 -4.10
C LEU A 144 -22.32 24.05 -3.84
N PHE A 145 -21.19 24.29 -3.15
CA PHE A 145 -20.67 25.63 -2.92
C PHE A 145 -20.23 26.33 -4.22
N VAL A 146 -19.54 25.63 -5.12
CA VAL A 146 -19.17 26.16 -6.45
C VAL A 146 -20.43 26.47 -7.28
N GLY A 147 -21.45 25.62 -7.21
CA GLY A 147 -22.74 25.82 -7.87
C GLY A 147 -23.50 27.06 -7.37
N GLN A 148 -23.39 27.40 -6.08
CA GLN A 148 -23.97 28.64 -5.55
C GLN A 148 -23.19 29.88 -5.99
N VAL A 149 -21.85 29.85 -6.02
CA VAL A 149 -21.01 30.97 -6.48
C VAL A 149 -21.24 31.28 -7.97
N LYS A 150 -21.48 30.25 -8.81
CA LYS A 150 -21.89 30.43 -10.22
C LYS A 150 -23.22 31.18 -10.37
N LYS A 151 -24.11 31.13 -9.36
CA LYS A 151 -25.47 31.71 -9.42
C LYS A 151 -25.59 33.12 -8.86
N THR A 152 -24.69 33.59 -8.00
CA THR A 152 -24.86 34.86 -7.25
C THR A 152 -23.80 35.94 -7.49
N GLY A 153 -22.76 35.70 -8.28
CA GLY A 153 -21.72 36.70 -8.59
C GLY A 153 -21.90 37.40 -9.96
N PRO A 154 -21.71 38.73 -10.08
CA PRO A 154 -21.77 39.45 -11.37
C PRO A 154 -20.74 38.96 -12.42
N GLY A 155 -19.67 38.28 -11.98
CA GLY A 155 -18.68 37.63 -12.85
C GLY A 155 -18.97 36.16 -13.21
N GLY A 156 -20.08 35.58 -12.73
CA GLY A 156 -20.40 34.16 -12.89
C GLY A 156 -20.77 33.73 -14.32
N ARG A 157 -21.09 34.67 -15.21
CA ARG A 157 -21.43 34.39 -16.63
C ARG A 157 -20.21 34.26 -17.53
N ILE A 158 -19.01 34.67 -17.09
CA ILE A 158 -17.77 34.60 -17.89
C ILE A 158 -17.07 33.22 -17.73
N LEU A 159 -17.42 32.46 -16.69
CA LEU A 159 -16.81 31.14 -16.41
C LEU A 159 -17.58 29.94 -17.01
N VAL A 160 -18.52 30.19 -17.93
CA VAL A 160 -19.25 29.12 -18.65
C VAL A 160 -18.32 28.38 -19.65
N GLY A 161 -17.15 28.93 -19.96
CA GLY A 161 -16.13 28.27 -20.80
C GLY A 161 -15.16 27.33 -20.08
N GLN A 162 -15.22 27.20 -18.75
CA GLN A 162 -14.26 26.42 -17.95
C GLN A 162 -14.81 25.09 -17.41
N ASP A 163 -15.95 24.60 -17.93
CA ASP A 163 -16.50 23.31 -17.50
C ASP A 163 -15.54 22.13 -17.79
N LYS A 164 -14.67 22.26 -18.80
CA LYS A 164 -13.62 21.28 -19.11
C LYS A 164 -12.56 21.10 -18.02
N HIS A 165 -12.19 22.18 -17.32
CA HIS A 165 -11.15 22.12 -16.28
C HIS A 165 -11.65 21.48 -14.99
N VAL A 166 -12.93 21.70 -14.65
CA VAL A 166 -13.56 21.06 -13.48
C VAL A 166 -13.78 19.57 -13.74
N SER A 167 -14.19 19.19 -14.95
CA SER A 167 -14.30 17.78 -15.35
C SER A 167 -12.93 17.08 -15.43
N GLN A 168 -11.87 17.78 -15.85
CA GLN A 168 -10.50 17.24 -15.84
C GLN A 168 -9.97 17.06 -14.43
N LEU A 169 -10.25 17.98 -13.50
CA LEU A 169 -9.97 17.78 -12.07
C LEU A 169 -10.76 16.61 -11.50
N GLN A 170 -12.03 16.41 -11.89
CA GLN A 170 -12.82 15.24 -11.52
C GLN A 170 -12.29 13.93 -12.12
N GLN A 171 -11.71 13.99 -13.33
CA GLN A 171 -11.16 12.85 -14.05
C GLN A 171 -9.76 12.47 -13.55
N GLU A 172 -8.92 13.45 -13.17
CA GLU A 172 -7.66 13.25 -12.43
C GLU A 172 -7.91 12.82 -10.98
N LEU A 173 -9.07 13.18 -10.42
CA LEU A 173 -9.65 12.64 -9.19
C LEU A 173 -10.55 11.44 -9.48
N GLY A 174 -10.29 10.69 -10.56
CA GLY A 174 -10.96 9.43 -10.86
C GLY A 174 -11.00 8.50 -9.64
N PRO A 175 -11.89 7.49 -9.62
CA PRO A 175 -12.06 6.63 -8.46
C PRO A 175 -10.69 6.08 -8.10
N ALA A 176 -10.09 6.62 -7.03
CA ALA A 176 -8.82 6.15 -6.54
C ALA A 176 -9.06 4.68 -6.23
N SER A 177 -8.47 3.83 -7.07
CA SER A 177 -8.44 2.38 -7.00
C SER A 177 -8.59 1.91 -5.56
N GLY A 178 -9.69 1.20 -5.28
CA GLY A 178 -10.01 0.52 -4.02
C GLY A 178 -9.75 1.35 -2.77
N THR A 179 -10.78 1.82 -2.07
CA THR A 179 -10.58 2.36 -0.72
C THR A 179 -9.72 1.37 0.08
N ALA A 180 -8.52 1.78 0.50
CA ALA A 180 -7.60 0.93 1.24
C ALA A 180 -8.18 0.46 2.59
N TYR A 181 -9.37 0.94 2.97
CA TYR A 181 -10.11 0.46 4.12
C TYR A 181 -11.08 -0.64 3.69
N GLU A 182 -10.93 -1.81 4.31
CA GLU A 182 -11.77 -2.97 4.07
C GLU A 182 -12.38 -3.40 5.41
N PRO A 183 -13.67 -3.10 5.65
CA PRO A 183 -14.33 -3.42 6.90
C PRO A 183 -14.29 -4.90 7.27
N LEU A 184 -14.20 -5.80 6.28
CA LEU A 184 -14.13 -7.24 6.49
C LEU A 184 -12.78 -7.69 7.04
N LEU A 185 -11.65 -7.15 6.57
CA LEU A 185 -10.32 -7.55 7.04
C LEU A 185 -9.94 -6.91 8.37
N GLU A 186 -10.51 -5.73 8.66
CA GLU A 186 -10.14 -4.93 9.84
C GLU A 186 -10.24 -5.68 11.19
N PRO A 187 -11.30 -6.48 11.47
CA PRO A 187 -11.40 -7.24 12.72
C PRO A 187 -10.47 -8.47 12.78
N HIS A 188 -9.81 -8.82 11.67
CA HIS A 188 -8.96 -10.01 11.56
C HIS A 188 -7.46 -9.69 11.66
N ILE A 189 -7.08 -8.41 11.73
CA ILE A 189 -5.71 -8.02 12.00
C ILE A 189 -5.28 -8.55 13.37
N GLY A 190 -4.11 -9.18 13.41
CA GLY A 190 -3.56 -9.85 14.59
C GLY A 190 -4.12 -11.24 14.84
N LYS A 191 -5.01 -11.75 13.98
CA LYS A 191 -5.59 -13.09 14.09
C LYS A 191 -4.99 -14.03 13.07
N LYS A 192 -5.06 -15.32 13.36
CA LYS A 192 -4.77 -16.37 12.39
C LYS A 192 -5.82 -16.36 11.28
N VAL A 193 -5.36 -16.41 10.04
CA VAL A 193 -6.16 -16.42 8.82
C VAL A 193 -5.51 -17.36 7.81
N VAL A 194 -6.26 -17.72 6.78
CA VAL A 194 -5.73 -18.45 5.62
C VAL A 194 -5.62 -17.50 4.45
N LEU A 195 -4.39 -17.33 3.96
CA LEU A 195 -4.07 -16.62 2.74
C LEU A 195 -4.12 -17.60 1.57
N GLU A 196 -5.00 -17.35 0.61
CA GLU A 196 -5.04 -18.02 -0.68
C GLU A 196 -4.16 -17.26 -1.67
N ILE A 197 -3.21 -17.94 -2.32
CA ILE A 197 -2.44 -17.41 -3.44
C ILE A 197 -2.84 -18.17 -4.71
N LEU A 198 -3.20 -17.43 -5.75
CA LEU A 198 -3.49 -17.99 -7.07
C LEU A 198 -2.19 -18.27 -7.83
N GLU A 199 -1.87 -19.55 -8.06
CA GLU A 199 -0.70 -19.99 -8.82
C GLU A 199 -1.13 -20.90 -9.97
N ASP A 200 -0.88 -20.53 -11.24
CA ASP A 200 -1.13 -21.39 -12.41
C ASP A 200 -2.51 -22.09 -12.43
N LYS A 201 -3.56 -21.36 -11.99
CA LYS A 201 -4.96 -21.83 -11.82
C LYS A 201 -5.22 -22.79 -10.65
N LYS A 202 -4.21 -23.08 -9.84
CA LYS A 202 -4.35 -23.71 -8.53
C LYS A 202 -4.45 -22.63 -7.45
N ILE A 203 -5.21 -22.92 -6.41
CA ILE A 203 -5.28 -22.11 -5.19
C ILE A 203 -4.41 -22.82 -4.16
N ILE A 204 -3.41 -22.11 -3.63
CA ILE A 204 -2.58 -22.63 -2.54
C ILE A 204 -2.92 -21.85 -1.28
N GLU A 205 -3.22 -22.60 -0.21
CA GLU A 205 -3.61 -22.06 1.08
C GLU A 205 -2.44 -22.01 2.05
N TYR A 206 -2.29 -20.86 2.70
CA TYR A 206 -1.24 -20.58 3.65
C TYR A 206 -1.83 -20.09 4.97
N PRO A 207 -1.86 -20.93 6.02
CA PRO A 207 -2.16 -20.47 7.37
C PRO A 207 -1.10 -19.45 7.82
N CYS A 208 -1.56 -18.32 8.33
CA CYS A 208 -0.70 -17.18 8.66
C CYS A 208 -1.40 -16.24 9.65
N ILE A 209 -0.72 -15.17 10.07
CA ILE A 209 -1.30 -14.10 10.89
C ILE A 209 -1.43 -12.85 10.02
N LEU A 210 -2.63 -12.27 9.95
CA LEU A 210 -2.83 -11.01 9.25
C LEU A 210 -2.17 -9.87 10.03
N LYS A 211 -1.13 -9.23 9.48
CA LYS A 211 -0.47 -8.08 10.12
C LYS A 211 -1.03 -6.74 9.63
N GLU A 212 -1.11 -6.57 8.32
CA GLU A 212 -1.55 -5.31 7.71
C GLU A 212 -2.10 -5.54 6.30
N TYR A 213 -2.87 -4.58 5.80
CA TYR A 213 -3.27 -4.53 4.41
C TYR A 213 -3.32 -3.08 3.91
N THR A 214 -3.17 -2.91 2.60
CA THR A 214 -3.42 -1.66 1.88
C THR A 214 -4.35 -1.94 0.69
N ALA A 215 -4.52 -0.95 -0.19
CA ALA A 215 -5.26 -1.15 -1.44
C ALA A 215 -4.51 -2.10 -2.40
N GLU A 216 -3.19 -2.21 -2.28
CA GLU A 216 -2.34 -2.97 -3.21
C GLU A 216 -1.83 -4.26 -2.60
N PHE A 217 -1.60 -4.30 -1.28
CA PHE A 217 -0.87 -5.39 -0.63
C PHE A 217 -1.59 -5.95 0.59
N ILE A 218 -1.31 -7.22 0.88
CA ILE A 218 -1.60 -7.90 2.14
C ILE A 218 -0.26 -8.30 2.75
N GLU A 219 -0.06 -7.98 4.02
CA GLU A 219 1.11 -8.36 4.82
C GLU A 219 0.70 -9.39 5.86
N VAL A 220 1.39 -10.53 5.86
CA VAL A 220 1.15 -11.65 6.78
C VAL A 220 2.45 -12.10 7.44
N MET A 221 2.31 -12.65 8.65
CA MET A 221 3.43 -13.18 9.45
C MET A 221 3.24 -14.66 9.77
N ASP A 222 4.35 -15.32 10.12
CA ASP A 222 4.39 -16.74 10.55
C ASP A 222 3.74 -17.69 9.54
N THR A 223 4.09 -17.53 8.28
CA THR A 223 3.63 -18.39 7.19
C THR A 223 4.63 -19.50 6.93
N ASN A 224 4.15 -20.72 6.76
CA ASN A 224 4.93 -21.83 6.20
C ASN A 224 4.87 -21.75 4.67
N TYR A 225 5.85 -21.05 4.09
CA TYR A 225 5.86 -20.73 2.66
C TYR A 225 6.77 -21.68 1.87
N ARG A 226 6.37 -22.00 0.63
CA ARG A 226 7.19 -22.73 -0.35
C ARG A 226 7.08 -22.02 -1.69
N ILE A 227 8.19 -21.93 -2.42
CA ILE A 227 8.23 -21.24 -3.73
C ILE A 227 7.57 -22.12 -4.80
N LYS A 228 7.77 -23.45 -4.70
CA LYS A 228 7.21 -24.48 -5.58
C LYS A 228 6.80 -25.70 -4.75
N GLU A 229 5.93 -26.57 -5.29
CA GLU A 229 5.44 -27.78 -4.60
C GLU A 229 6.59 -28.69 -4.11
N ASP A 230 7.66 -28.80 -4.89
CA ASP A 230 8.83 -29.67 -4.66
C ASP A 230 9.92 -29.06 -3.78
N GLU A 231 9.79 -27.78 -3.38
CA GLU A 231 10.78 -27.08 -2.58
C GLU A 231 10.49 -27.18 -1.07
N PRO A 232 11.53 -27.11 -0.21
CA PRO A 232 11.36 -27.20 1.22
C PRO A 232 10.50 -26.05 1.75
N VAL A 233 9.59 -26.39 2.66
CA VAL A 233 8.78 -25.40 3.38
C VAL A 233 9.67 -24.63 4.34
N ARG A 234 9.65 -23.30 4.25
CA ARG A 234 10.39 -22.40 5.13
C ARG A 234 9.42 -21.47 5.85
N LYS A 235 9.75 -21.11 7.08
CA LYS A 235 9.01 -20.08 7.81
C LYS A 235 9.37 -18.70 7.27
N ALA A 236 8.36 -17.93 6.90
CA ALA A 236 8.53 -16.61 6.34
C ALA A 236 7.40 -15.66 6.75
N ASP A 237 7.69 -14.37 6.69
CA ASP A 237 6.68 -13.32 6.62
C ASP A 237 6.53 -12.88 5.16
N LEU A 238 5.32 -12.57 4.71
CA LEU A 238 5.04 -12.30 3.29
C LEU A 238 4.35 -10.96 3.11
N ILE A 239 4.70 -10.29 2.02
CA ILE A 239 3.87 -9.25 1.41
C ILE A 239 3.43 -9.77 0.04
N VAL A 240 2.12 -9.88 -0.16
CA VAL A 240 1.54 -10.40 -1.40
C VAL A 240 0.64 -9.32 -2.00
N PRO A 241 0.73 -9.02 -3.31
CA PRO A 241 -0.23 -8.13 -3.95
C PRO A 241 -1.63 -8.72 -3.88
N ARG A 242 -2.62 -7.88 -3.61
CA ARG A 242 -4.04 -8.26 -3.53
C ARG A 242 -4.62 -8.84 -4.82
N LYS A 243 -3.93 -8.61 -5.94
CA LYS A 243 -4.22 -9.24 -7.22
C LYS A 243 -4.06 -10.78 -7.16
N TYR A 244 -3.11 -11.26 -6.36
CA TYR A 244 -2.74 -12.67 -6.27
C TYR A 244 -3.10 -13.30 -4.93
N GLY A 245 -3.08 -12.52 -3.85
CA GLY A 245 -3.38 -12.96 -2.48
C GLY A 245 -4.76 -12.51 -2.01
N ILE A 246 -5.56 -13.43 -1.49
CA ILE A 246 -6.87 -13.16 -0.90
C ILE A 246 -6.98 -13.86 0.45
N ILE A 247 -7.57 -13.21 1.45
CA ILE A 247 -7.90 -13.85 2.72
C ILE A 247 -9.33 -14.38 2.65
N ARG A 248 -9.51 -15.69 2.79
CA ARG A 248 -10.84 -16.34 2.65
C ARG A 248 -11.33 -17.06 3.90
N HIS A 249 -10.42 -17.50 4.77
CA HIS A 249 -10.77 -18.25 5.97
C HIS A 249 -10.11 -17.68 7.22
N LEU A 250 -10.76 -17.91 8.37
CA LEU A 250 -10.18 -17.69 9.68
C LEU A 250 -9.46 -18.97 10.12
N GLY A 251 -8.25 -18.82 10.63
CA GLY A 251 -7.50 -19.92 11.21
C GLY A 251 -7.82 -20.07 12.70
N GLU A 252 -7.75 -21.30 13.20
CA GLU A 252 -7.79 -21.63 14.64
C GLU A 252 -6.40 -21.59 15.27
#